data_AF-A0A0R3N1S3-F1
#
_entry.id   AF-A0A0R3N1S3-F1
#
_cell.length_a   1.000
_cell.length_b   1.000
_cell.length_c   1.000
_cell.angle_alpha   90.00
_cell.angle_beta   90.00
_cell.angle_gamma   90.00
#
_symmetry.space_group_name_H-M   'P 1'
#
loop_
_entity.id
_entity.type
_entity.pdbx_description
1 polymer ?
#
loop_
_entity_poly.entity_id
_entity_poly.type
_entity_poly.pdbx_seq_one_letter_code
_entity_poly.pdbx_strand_id
1 'polypeptide(L)'
;MRWLTSLRRTRLARRLDSYPPYRAPFPDDHFKLSVEQAQANLDYLLAHRAERLAVLGELLAEENIDLRAGLVADDYKPLLDALHGWAKSEWPGIHDRKIASFNTRLSSTREGPEIAYSLVMDVAILLGELIVTRRPVFVWSLDLDPENGPAGSDPASFDNAMDSYKRPVVQIPKGGPFPTIILDVEAIVAYKYSAARGSVTWALNGFYHLVNDAVSGAYEEYWVAEAQRAAESGTNVPR
;
A
#
# COMPACT_ATOMS: atom_id res chain seq x y z
N MET A 1 34.28 -9.44 27.60
CA MET A 1 34.22 -8.17 26.84
C MET A 1 32.77 -7.89 26.49
N ARG A 2 32.16 -6.92 27.16
CA ARG A 2 30.80 -6.44 26.87
C ARG A 2 30.86 -5.55 25.63
N TRP A 3 30.19 -5.95 24.56
CA TRP A 3 30.05 -5.11 23.37
C TRP A 3 29.16 -3.91 23.69
N LEU A 4 29.80 -2.75 23.76
CA LEU A 4 29.17 -1.43 23.71
C LEU A 4 28.69 -1.17 22.27
N THR A 5 27.42 -1.41 22.00
CA THR A 5 26.68 -0.69 20.94
C THR A 5 25.20 -0.71 21.30
N SER A 6 24.82 0.09 22.30
CA SER A 6 23.51 0.74 22.26
C SER A 6 23.58 1.75 21.12
N LEU A 7 23.32 1.29 19.90
CA LEU A 7 23.04 2.16 18.76
C LEU A 7 21.85 3.01 19.19
N ARG A 8 22.01 4.34 19.21
CA ARG A 8 20.89 5.24 19.49
C ARG A 8 19.75 4.89 18.53
N ARG A 9 18.63 4.38 19.07
CA ARG A 9 17.40 4.19 18.30
C ARG A 9 17.06 5.50 17.59
N THR A 10 16.66 5.42 16.33
CA THR A 10 16.23 6.61 15.59
C THR A 10 15.02 7.26 16.27
N ARG A 11 14.72 8.51 15.90
CA ARG A 11 13.53 9.20 16.41
C ARG A 11 12.28 8.38 16.05
N LEU A 12 12.15 7.97 14.79
CA LEU A 12 11.03 7.15 14.33
C LEU A 12 10.93 5.84 15.12
N ALA A 13 12.05 5.14 15.36
CA ALA A 13 12.04 3.88 16.12
C ALA A 13 11.47 4.04 17.53
N ARG A 14 11.70 5.18 18.20
CA ARG A 14 11.13 5.47 19.53
C ARG A 14 9.66 5.85 19.45
N ARG A 15 9.23 6.55 18.41
CA ARG A 15 7.81 6.90 18.22
C ARG A 15 6.96 5.67 17.92
N LEU A 16 7.54 4.69 17.22
CA LEU A 16 6.89 3.41 16.99
C LEU A 16 6.63 2.59 18.27
N ASP A 17 7.32 2.86 19.39
CA ASP A 17 7.01 2.20 20.67
C ASP A 17 5.61 2.54 21.19
N SER A 18 5.08 3.72 20.85
CA SER A 18 3.76 4.20 21.25
C SER A 18 2.78 4.33 20.08
N TYR A 19 3.16 3.87 18.90
CA TYR A 19 2.33 4.02 17.70
C TYR A 19 1.15 3.04 17.77
N PRO A 20 -0.09 3.48 17.51
CA PRO A 20 -1.24 2.63 17.67
C PRO A 20 -1.27 1.58 16.54
N PRO A 21 -1.42 0.29 16.86
CA PRO A 21 -1.48 -0.74 15.84
C PRO A 21 -2.73 -0.62 14.97
N TYR A 22 -2.61 -0.93 13.68
CA TYR A 22 -3.74 -1.15 12.79
C TYR A 22 -4.20 -2.60 12.94
N ARG A 23 -5.36 -2.80 13.56
CA ARG A 23 -5.89 -4.14 13.90
C ARG A 23 -7.08 -4.48 13.02
N ALA A 24 -6.80 -5.02 11.83
CA ALA A 24 -7.86 -5.59 11.00
C ALA A 24 -8.57 -6.73 11.78
N PRO A 25 -9.90 -6.88 11.65
CA PRO A 25 -10.65 -7.90 12.39
C PRO A 25 -10.20 -9.33 12.05
N PHE A 26 -9.69 -9.56 10.84
CA PHE A 26 -9.18 -10.85 10.40
C PHE A 26 -7.74 -10.70 9.87
N PRO A 27 -6.72 -10.80 10.75
CA PRO A 27 -5.31 -10.61 10.38
C PRO A 27 -4.64 -11.87 9.77
N ASP A 28 -5.42 -12.94 9.57
CA ASP A 28 -4.92 -14.20 9.01
C ASP A 28 -4.48 -14.03 7.54
N ASP A 29 -3.77 -15.05 7.05
CA ASP A 29 -3.41 -15.19 5.65
C ASP A 29 -4.61 -14.95 4.73
N HIS A 30 -4.53 -13.88 3.92
CA HIS A 30 -5.62 -13.41 3.06
C HIS A 30 -6.14 -14.46 2.09
N PHE A 31 -5.28 -15.41 1.66
CA PHE A 31 -5.72 -16.52 0.82
C PHE A 31 -6.71 -17.46 1.53
N LYS A 32 -6.60 -17.57 2.87
CA LYS A 32 -7.44 -18.41 3.71
C LYS A 32 -8.73 -17.72 4.17
N LEU A 33 -8.85 -16.41 4.00
CA LEU A 33 -10.04 -15.67 4.39
C LEU A 33 -11.24 -16.06 3.50
N SER A 34 -12.42 -16.12 4.09
CA SER A 34 -13.66 -16.06 3.30
C SER A 34 -13.82 -14.68 2.67
N VAL A 35 -14.68 -14.55 1.66
CA VAL A 35 -14.97 -13.24 1.04
C VAL A 35 -15.61 -12.30 2.08
N GLU A 36 -16.42 -12.82 2.99
CA GLU A 36 -17.06 -12.06 4.06
C GLU A 36 -16.03 -11.54 5.08
N GLN A 37 -15.01 -12.34 5.42
CA GLN A 37 -13.93 -11.91 6.30
C GLN A 37 -13.05 -10.84 5.61
N ALA A 38 -12.75 -11.02 4.33
CA ALA A 38 -12.06 -10.00 3.53
C ALA A 38 -12.88 -8.69 3.47
N GLN A 39 -14.20 -8.79 3.28
CA GLN A 39 -15.08 -7.64 3.28
C GLN A 39 -15.10 -6.93 4.63
N ALA A 40 -15.13 -7.66 5.74
CA ALA A 40 -15.03 -7.07 7.07
C ALA A 40 -13.70 -6.33 7.30
N ASN A 41 -12.59 -6.80 6.71
CA ASN A 41 -11.32 -6.08 6.72
C ASN A 41 -11.38 -4.77 5.90
N LEU A 42 -12.04 -4.79 4.74
CA LEU A 42 -12.27 -3.57 3.94
C LEU A 42 -13.19 -2.59 4.68
N ASP A 43 -14.29 -3.06 5.26
CA ASP A 43 -15.22 -2.23 6.02
C ASP A 43 -14.51 -1.57 7.22
N TYR A 44 -13.64 -2.33 7.89
CA TYR A 44 -12.78 -1.80 8.94
C TYR A 44 -11.86 -0.68 8.43
N LEU A 45 -11.17 -0.88 7.30
CA LEU A 45 -10.35 0.16 6.66
C LEU A 45 -11.19 1.41 6.41
N LEU A 46 -12.34 1.25 5.76
CA LEU A 46 -13.22 2.36 5.40
C LEU A 46 -13.70 3.12 6.62
N ALA A 47 -14.06 2.43 7.71
CA ALA A 47 -14.53 3.04 8.94
C ALA A 47 -13.42 3.81 9.69
N HIS A 48 -12.17 3.35 9.63
CA HIS A 48 -11.08 3.89 10.46
C HIS A 48 -10.08 4.76 9.69
N ARG A 49 -10.14 4.83 8.35
CA ARG A 49 -9.14 5.55 7.54
C ARG A 49 -8.91 7.00 7.99
N ALA A 50 -9.96 7.73 8.37
CA ALA A 50 -9.82 9.10 8.85
C ALA A 50 -9.04 9.19 10.18
N GLU A 51 -9.30 8.28 11.11
CA GLU A 51 -8.53 8.16 12.37
C GLU A 51 -7.07 7.80 12.08
N ARG A 52 -6.85 6.83 11.19
CA ARG A 52 -5.49 6.39 10.79
C ARG A 52 -4.68 7.52 10.14
N LEU A 53 -5.32 8.35 9.31
CA LEU A 53 -4.70 9.55 8.75
C LEU A 53 -4.37 10.59 9.80
N ALA A 54 -5.20 10.74 10.84
CA ALA A 54 -4.88 11.63 11.96
C ALA A 54 -3.65 11.15 12.73
N VAL A 55 -3.55 9.84 13.02
CA VAL A 55 -2.37 9.23 13.64
C VAL A 55 -1.11 9.48 12.81
N LEU A 56 -1.16 9.24 11.50
CA LEU A 56 -0.03 9.51 10.60
C LEU A 56 0.31 11.00 10.57
N GLY A 57 -0.70 11.87 10.56
CA GLY A 57 -0.54 13.32 10.58
C GLY A 57 0.20 13.80 11.82
N GLU A 58 -0.11 13.27 13.00
CA GLU A 58 0.60 13.57 14.25
C GLU A 58 2.08 13.16 14.18
N LEU A 59 2.36 11.99 13.62
CA LEU A 59 3.74 11.52 13.43
C LEU A 59 4.52 12.41 12.45
N LEU A 60 3.89 12.82 11.35
CA LEU A 60 4.53 13.60 10.28
C LEU A 60 4.68 15.09 10.63
N ALA A 61 3.81 15.64 11.47
CA ALA A 61 3.91 17.03 11.94
C ALA A 61 5.23 17.31 12.67
N GLU A 62 5.77 16.30 13.38
CA GLU A 62 7.07 16.36 14.04
C GLU A 62 8.27 16.56 13.10
N GLU A 63 8.04 16.30 11.81
CA GLU A 63 9.00 16.44 10.70
C GLU A 63 8.62 17.62 9.79
N ASN A 64 7.71 18.49 10.25
CA ASN A 64 7.18 19.64 9.52
C ASN A 64 6.42 19.27 8.23
N ILE A 65 5.83 18.07 8.20
CA ILE A 65 4.99 17.63 7.08
C ILE A 65 3.53 17.75 7.51
N ASP A 66 2.83 18.75 6.97
CA ASP A 66 1.40 18.95 7.21
C ASP A 66 0.56 18.07 6.27
N LEU A 67 0.19 16.89 6.78
CA LEU A 67 -0.63 15.92 6.05
C LEU A 67 -2.01 16.50 5.69
N ARG A 68 -2.64 17.28 6.58
CA ARG A 68 -3.99 17.81 6.36
C ARG A 68 -3.99 18.85 5.24
N ALA A 69 -3.01 19.76 5.25
CA ALA A 69 -2.85 20.73 4.18
C ALA A 69 -2.53 20.05 2.84
N GLY A 70 -1.62 19.07 2.85
CA GLY A 70 -1.24 18.35 1.62
C GLY A 70 -2.38 17.52 1.01
N LEU A 71 -3.27 16.95 1.83
CA LEU A 71 -4.43 16.20 1.33
C LEU A 71 -5.41 17.05 0.53
N VAL A 72 -5.63 18.31 0.93
CA VAL A 72 -6.60 19.23 0.31
C VAL A 72 -6.00 20.18 -0.72
N ALA A 73 -4.67 20.24 -0.80
CA ALA A 73 -3.99 21.08 -1.79
C ALA A 73 -4.26 20.59 -3.22
N ASP A 74 -4.40 21.52 -4.16
CA ASP A 74 -4.54 21.19 -5.59
C ASP A 74 -3.32 20.42 -6.09
N ASP A 75 -2.12 20.89 -5.74
CA ASP A 75 -0.86 20.20 -6.00
C ASP A 75 -0.46 19.33 -4.80
N TYR A 76 -0.54 18.01 -4.98
CA TYR A 76 -0.15 17.00 -3.99
C TYR A 76 1.32 16.59 -4.08
N LYS A 77 2.06 17.05 -5.10
CA LYS A 77 3.46 16.69 -5.31
C LYS A 77 4.37 17.09 -4.13
N PRO A 78 4.25 18.29 -3.52
CA PRO A 78 5.08 18.66 -2.37
C PRO A 78 4.91 17.73 -1.18
N LEU A 79 3.68 17.27 -0.90
CA LEU A 79 3.41 16.29 0.15
C LEU A 79 4.12 14.97 -0.14
N LEU A 80 4.00 14.46 -1.38
CA LEU A 80 4.61 13.18 -1.76
C LEU A 80 6.13 13.23 -1.82
N ASP A 81 6.72 14.37 -2.19
CA ASP A 81 8.17 14.58 -2.12
C ASP A 81 8.67 14.62 -0.68
N ALA A 82 7.97 15.32 0.21
CA ALA A 82 8.31 15.37 1.62
C ALA A 82 8.18 13.99 2.28
N LEU A 83 7.10 13.26 1.99
CA LEU A 83 6.87 11.90 2.49
C LEU A 83 7.95 10.93 2.01
N HIS A 84 8.32 10.98 0.71
CA HIS A 84 9.40 10.16 0.16
C HIS A 84 10.75 10.50 0.79
N GLY A 85 11.07 11.79 0.95
CA GLY A 85 12.30 12.25 1.60
C GLY A 85 12.40 11.80 3.05
N TRP A 86 11.31 11.94 3.81
CA TRP A 86 11.20 11.46 5.18
C TRP A 86 11.38 9.94 5.27
N ALA A 87 10.64 9.18 4.46
CA ALA A 87 10.71 7.72 4.45
C ALA A 87 12.13 7.23 4.10
N LYS A 88 12.75 7.82 3.09
CA LYS A 88 14.15 7.54 2.70
C LYS A 88 15.13 7.76 3.84
N SER A 89 14.92 8.79 4.67
CA SER A 89 15.79 9.14 5.80
C SER A 89 15.55 8.24 7.01
N GLU A 90 14.28 8.04 7.40
CA GLU A 90 13.94 7.44 8.69
C GLU A 90 13.73 5.92 8.63
N TRP A 91 13.22 5.39 7.52
CA TRP A 91 12.87 3.96 7.41
C TRP A 91 14.06 3.01 7.54
N PRO A 92 15.29 3.33 7.06
CA PRO A 92 16.47 2.50 7.32
C PRO A 92 16.71 2.23 8.82
N GLY A 93 16.29 3.16 9.68
CA GLY A 93 16.44 3.10 11.13
C GLY A 93 15.41 2.25 11.87
N ILE A 94 14.27 1.96 11.24
CA ILE A 94 13.25 1.04 11.76
C ILE A 94 13.22 -0.30 11.01
N HIS A 95 13.97 -0.42 9.92
CA HIS A 95 14.08 -1.66 9.16
C HIS A 95 14.68 -2.79 9.99
N ASP A 96 13.93 -3.89 10.08
CA ASP A 96 14.41 -5.16 10.60
C ASP A 96 14.26 -6.26 9.54
N ARG A 97 15.41 -6.85 9.16
CA ARG A 97 15.50 -7.93 8.17
C ARG A 97 14.73 -9.19 8.58
N LYS A 98 14.50 -9.41 9.87
CA LYS A 98 13.76 -10.58 10.37
C LYS A 98 12.27 -10.50 10.08
N ILE A 99 11.74 -9.29 9.98
CA ILE A 99 10.30 -9.04 9.73
C ILE A 99 10.04 -8.47 8.33
N ALA A 100 11.06 -7.91 7.67
CA ALA A 100 11.01 -7.40 6.30
C ALA A 100 11.01 -8.55 5.27
N SER A 101 10.05 -9.46 5.42
CA SER A 101 9.77 -10.54 4.48
C SER A 101 8.32 -10.46 4.01
N PHE A 102 8.10 -10.93 2.79
CA PHE A 102 6.76 -10.99 2.20
C PHE A 102 5.78 -11.78 3.09
N ASN A 103 6.17 -12.98 3.53
CA ASN A 103 5.32 -13.82 4.36
C ASN A 103 4.97 -13.15 5.70
N THR A 104 5.95 -12.51 6.35
CA THR A 104 5.70 -11.79 7.61
C THR A 104 4.72 -10.65 7.41
N ARG A 105 4.83 -9.88 6.32
CA ARG A 105 3.87 -8.80 6.01
C ARG A 105 2.44 -9.34 5.93
N LEU A 106 2.25 -10.45 5.22
CA LEU A 106 0.93 -11.01 4.97
C LEU A 106 0.26 -11.58 6.21
N SER A 107 1.04 -12.16 7.12
CA SER A 107 0.55 -12.74 8.38
C SER A 107 0.70 -11.80 9.58
N SER A 108 1.01 -10.52 9.34
CA SER A 108 1.39 -9.61 10.40
C SER A 108 0.18 -9.23 11.25
N THR A 109 0.33 -9.29 12.57
CA THR A 109 -0.63 -8.67 13.50
C THR A 109 -0.46 -7.16 13.59
N ARG A 110 0.63 -6.63 12.99
CA ARG A 110 1.01 -5.22 12.94
C ARG A 110 1.24 -4.59 14.31
N GLU A 111 1.64 -5.41 15.29
CA GLU A 111 1.92 -5.01 16.67
C GLU A 111 3.36 -5.35 17.09
N GLY A 112 3.79 -4.77 18.21
CA GLY A 112 5.07 -5.10 18.83
C GLY A 112 6.24 -4.94 17.85
N PRO A 113 7.07 -5.98 17.61
CA PRO A 113 8.15 -5.91 16.62
C PRO A 113 7.69 -5.59 15.20
N GLU A 114 6.45 -5.92 14.84
CA GLU A 114 5.88 -5.73 13.50
C GLU A 114 5.12 -4.41 13.34
N ILE A 115 5.20 -3.51 14.32
CA ILE A 115 4.50 -2.21 14.32
C ILE A 115 4.82 -1.35 13.10
N ALA A 116 5.96 -1.57 12.45
CA ALA A 116 6.30 -0.92 11.19
C ALA A 116 5.24 -1.18 10.09
N TYR A 117 4.56 -2.32 10.10
CA TYR A 117 3.48 -2.60 9.16
C TYR A 117 2.19 -1.81 9.44
N SER A 118 1.97 -1.32 10.66
CA SER A 118 0.92 -0.33 10.94
C SER A 118 1.22 1.01 10.29
N LEU A 119 2.48 1.46 10.37
CA LEU A 119 2.92 2.68 9.67
C LEU A 119 2.82 2.53 8.15
N VAL A 120 3.26 1.38 7.60
CA VAL A 120 3.13 1.06 6.17
C VAL A 120 1.67 1.12 5.73
N MET A 121 0.75 0.56 6.53
CA MET A 121 -0.68 0.63 6.25
C MET A 121 -1.18 2.08 6.23
N ASP A 122 -0.81 2.90 7.21
CA ASP A 122 -1.29 4.29 7.29
C ASP A 122 -0.77 5.13 6.10
N VAL A 123 0.47 4.89 5.67
CA VAL A 123 1.00 5.49 4.44
C VAL A 123 0.25 5.00 3.22
N ALA A 124 -0.11 3.72 3.15
CA ALA A 124 -0.92 3.19 2.05
C ALA A 124 -2.33 3.81 2.03
N ILE A 125 -2.95 4.01 3.20
CA ILE A 125 -4.23 4.72 3.33
C ILE A 125 -4.09 6.15 2.80
N LEU A 126 -3.03 6.88 3.15
CA LEU A 126 -2.77 8.23 2.62
C LEU A 126 -2.69 8.26 1.09
N LEU A 127 -1.88 7.38 0.49
CA LEU A 127 -1.73 7.33 -0.97
C LEU A 127 -3.04 6.94 -1.66
N GLY A 128 -3.78 5.97 -1.11
CA GLY A 128 -5.08 5.58 -1.64
C GLY A 128 -6.12 6.69 -1.53
N GLU A 129 -6.18 7.42 -0.40
CA GLU A 129 -7.10 8.55 -0.21
C GLU A 129 -6.80 9.70 -1.19
N LEU A 130 -5.52 9.97 -1.50
CA LEU A 130 -5.13 10.93 -2.54
C LEU A 130 -5.69 10.54 -3.91
N ILE A 131 -5.61 9.25 -4.26
CA ILE A 131 -6.10 8.72 -5.54
C ILE A 131 -7.63 8.80 -5.61
N VAL A 132 -8.35 8.18 -4.67
CA VAL A 132 -9.83 8.08 -4.74
C VAL A 132 -10.50 9.45 -4.67
N THR A 133 -9.92 10.41 -3.94
CA THR A 133 -10.46 11.77 -3.83
C THR A 133 -10.30 12.57 -5.13
N ARG A 134 -9.19 12.38 -5.85
CA ARG A 134 -8.88 13.14 -7.08
C ARG A 134 -9.35 12.46 -8.35
N ARG A 135 -9.51 11.14 -8.32
CA ARG A 135 -9.92 10.33 -9.46
C ARG A 135 -11.02 9.35 -9.03
N PRO A 136 -12.29 9.80 -8.93
CA PRO A 136 -13.39 9.02 -8.33
C PRO A 136 -13.80 7.76 -9.08
N VAL A 137 -13.22 7.47 -10.26
CA VAL A 137 -13.38 6.16 -10.92
C VAL A 137 -12.65 5.05 -10.17
N PHE A 138 -11.62 5.41 -9.38
CA PHE A 138 -10.98 4.53 -8.42
C PHE A 138 -11.77 4.53 -7.11
N VAL A 139 -11.94 3.35 -6.54
CA VAL A 139 -12.57 3.15 -5.24
C VAL A 139 -11.75 2.17 -4.41
N TRP A 140 -11.83 2.30 -3.08
CA TRP A 140 -11.41 1.23 -2.18
C TRP A 140 -12.34 0.03 -2.34
N SER A 141 -11.76 -1.13 -2.57
CA SER A 141 -12.51 -2.38 -2.78
C SER A 141 -11.62 -3.58 -2.48
N LEU A 142 -12.10 -4.78 -2.78
CA LEU A 142 -11.33 -6.01 -2.71
C LEU A 142 -10.92 -6.43 -4.12
N ASP A 143 -9.69 -6.90 -4.26
CA ASP A 143 -9.32 -7.70 -5.43
C ASP A 143 -10.00 -9.06 -5.31
N LEU A 144 -11.07 -9.26 -6.07
CA LEU A 144 -11.80 -10.52 -6.15
C LEU A 144 -11.71 -11.12 -7.56
N ASP A 145 -10.75 -10.69 -8.37
CA ASP A 145 -10.55 -11.30 -9.68
C ASP A 145 -10.12 -12.76 -9.47
N PRO A 146 -10.88 -13.75 -9.98
CA PRO A 146 -10.49 -15.15 -9.86
C PRO A 146 -9.13 -15.45 -10.50
N GLU A 147 -8.70 -14.67 -11.51
CA GLU A 147 -7.39 -14.81 -12.15
C GLU A 147 -6.24 -14.42 -11.22
N ASN A 148 -6.51 -13.57 -10.21
CA ASN A 148 -5.56 -13.16 -9.19
C ASN A 148 -5.53 -14.14 -7.99
N GLY A 149 -6.49 -15.06 -7.90
CA GLY A 149 -6.54 -16.08 -6.85
C GLY A 149 -5.61 -17.28 -7.13
N PRO A 150 -5.48 -18.20 -6.17
CA PRO A 150 -4.82 -19.49 -6.40
C PRO A 150 -5.52 -20.27 -7.53
N ALA A 151 -4.74 -20.76 -8.50
CA ALA A 151 -5.26 -21.50 -9.64
C ALA A 151 -5.56 -22.97 -9.28
N GLY A 152 -6.74 -23.47 -9.69
CA GLY A 152 -7.06 -24.90 -9.69
C GLY A 152 -7.62 -25.47 -8.38
N SER A 153 -7.87 -26.78 -8.37
CA SER A 153 -8.47 -27.54 -7.26
C SER A 153 -7.50 -27.90 -6.13
N ASP A 154 -6.25 -27.42 -6.19
CA ASP A 154 -5.25 -27.63 -5.15
C ASP A 154 -5.12 -26.35 -4.29
N PRO A 155 -5.76 -26.31 -3.10
CA PRO A 155 -5.73 -25.15 -2.21
C PRO A 155 -4.35 -24.87 -1.59
N ALA A 156 -3.31 -25.65 -1.93
CA ALA A 156 -1.95 -25.47 -1.42
C ALA A 156 -0.96 -24.83 -2.43
N SER A 157 -1.34 -24.64 -3.70
CA SER A 157 -0.48 -23.98 -4.70
C SER A 157 -0.90 -22.52 -4.90
N PHE A 158 -0.08 -21.61 -4.39
CA PHE A 158 -0.25 -20.15 -4.53
C PHE A 158 0.72 -19.54 -5.56
N ASP A 159 1.44 -20.37 -6.33
CA ASP A 159 2.60 -19.96 -7.12
C ASP A 159 2.27 -18.93 -8.23
N ASN A 160 1.00 -18.80 -8.62
CA ASN A 160 0.51 -17.84 -9.60
C ASN A 160 -0.51 -16.82 -9.04
N ALA A 161 -0.82 -16.87 -7.74
CA ALA A 161 -1.77 -15.96 -7.15
C ALA A 161 -1.14 -14.58 -6.92
N MET A 162 -1.90 -13.51 -7.17
CA MET A 162 -1.46 -12.16 -6.86
C MET A 162 -1.63 -11.88 -5.37
N ASP A 163 -0.62 -11.24 -4.79
CA ASP A 163 -0.61 -10.84 -3.38
C ASP A 163 -1.82 -10.01 -2.96
N SER A 164 -2.46 -9.32 -3.92
CA SER A 164 -3.59 -8.42 -3.73
C SER A 164 -4.91 -9.13 -3.47
N TYR A 165 -5.04 -10.40 -3.86
CA TYR A 165 -6.30 -11.12 -3.81
C TYR A 165 -6.92 -11.11 -2.41
N LYS A 166 -8.23 -10.84 -2.30
CA LYS A 166 -8.97 -10.67 -1.03
C LYS A 166 -8.39 -9.64 -0.06
N ARG A 167 -7.53 -8.73 -0.51
CA ARG A 167 -7.06 -7.60 0.30
C ARG A 167 -7.74 -6.30 -0.13
N PRO A 168 -7.82 -5.32 0.79
CA PRO A 168 -8.17 -3.96 0.41
C PRO A 168 -7.17 -3.38 -0.59
N VAL A 169 -7.68 -2.94 -1.73
CA VAL A 169 -6.94 -2.32 -2.83
C VAL A 169 -7.68 -1.07 -3.28
N VAL A 170 -6.99 -0.22 -4.01
CA VAL A 170 -7.63 0.84 -4.80
C VAL A 170 -7.80 0.32 -6.21
N GLN A 171 -9.03 0.27 -6.72
CA GLN A 171 -9.28 -0.26 -8.06
C GLN A 171 -10.33 0.52 -8.86
N ILE A 172 -10.23 0.44 -10.18
CA ILE A 172 -11.39 0.66 -11.06
C ILE A 172 -12.13 -0.68 -11.12
N PRO A 173 -13.36 -0.78 -10.59
CA PRO A 173 -14.06 -2.05 -10.49
C PRO A 173 -14.51 -2.56 -11.87
N LYS A 174 -14.66 -3.87 -11.98
CA LYS A 174 -15.22 -4.52 -13.17
C LYS A 174 -16.60 -3.96 -13.51
N GLY A 175 -16.86 -3.78 -14.81
CA GLY A 175 -18.09 -3.13 -15.30
C GLY A 175 -18.02 -1.61 -15.33
N GLY A 176 -16.89 -1.02 -14.93
CA GLY A 176 -16.54 0.37 -15.22
C GLY A 176 -16.17 0.61 -16.69
N PRO A 177 -15.76 1.84 -17.04
CA PRO A 177 -15.40 2.21 -18.42
C PRO A 177 -14.10 1.58 -18.92
N PHE A 178 -13.33 0.90 -18.06
CA PHE A 178 -12.04 0.28 -18.35
C PHE A 178 -12.03 -1.16 -17.82
N PRO A 179 -11.10 -2.02 -18.27
CA PRO A 179 -10.79 -3.28 -17.59
C PRO A 179 -10.52 -3.04 -16.10
N THR A 180 -10.59 -4.09 -15.28
CA THR A 180 -10.25 -3.96 -13.86
C THR A 180 -8.81 -3.47 -13.73
N ILE A 181 -8.61 -2.31 -13.10
CA ILE A 181 -7.27 -1.77 -12.78
C ILE A 181 -7.10 -1.86 -11.29
N ILE A 182 -6.14 -2.66 -10.82
CA ILE A 182 -5.94 -2.97 -9.40
C ILE A 182 -4.62 -2.35 -8.94
N LEU A 183 -4.68 -1.56 -7.87
CA LEU A 183 -3.53 -0.96 -7.21
C LEU A 183 -3.46 -1.48 -5.77
N ASP A 184 -2.58 -2.46 -5.52
CA ASP A 184 -2.20 -2.83 -4.14
C ASP A 184 -1.22 -1.81 -3.58
N VAL A 185 -1.80 -0.72 -3.09
CA VAL A 185 -1.05 0.41 -2.51
C VAL A 185 -0.21 -0.06 -1.32
N GLU A 186 -0.71 -0.98 -0.50
CA GLU A 186 0.05 -1.50 0.65
C GLU A 186 1.28 -2.29 0.18
N ALA A 187 1.17 -3.12 -0.85
CA ALA A 187 2.31 -3.86 -1.40
C ALA A 187 3.42 -2.91 -1.91
N ILE A 188 3.05 -1.82 -2.59
CA ILE A 188 4.02 -0.82 -3.06
C ILE A 188 4.77 -0.16 -1.90
N VAL A 189 4.04 0.24 -0.85
CA VAL A 189 4.62 0.86 0.34
C VAL A 189 5.47 -0.15 1.14
N ALA A 190 5.00 -1.38 1.27
CA ALA A 190 5.72 -2.44 1.98
C ALA A 190 7.00 -2.87 1.24
N TYR A 191 7.00 -2.83 -0.10
CA TYR A 191 8.21 -3.05 -0.89
C TYR A 191 9.28 -1.99 -0.58
N LYS A 192 8.88 -0.71 -0.50
CA LYS A 192 9.78 0.38 -0.08
C LYS A 192 10.35 0.16 1.31
N TYR A 193 9.51 -0.28 2.27
CA TYR A 193 9.97 -0.65 3.61
C TYR A 193 10.95 -1.83 3.59
N SER A 194 10.62 -2.90 2.87
CA SER A 194 11.45 -4.11 2.82
C SER A 194 12.83 -3.83 2.21
N ALA A 195 12.87 -2.92 1.24
CA ALA A 195 14.09 -2.44 0.59
C ALA A 195 14.64 -1.14 1.21
N ALA A 196 14.25 -0.76 2.43
CA ALA A 196 14.57 0.56 2.99
C ALA A 196 16.07 0.86 3.04
N ARG A 197 16.94 -0.15 3.16
CA ARG A 197 18.41 0.02 3.18
C ARG A 197 19.06 0.01 1.80
N GLY A 198 18.32 -0.26 0.72
CA GLY A 198 18.83 -0.25 -0.66
C GLY A 198 18.75 1.15 -1.27
N SER A 199 19.84 1.69 -1.79
CA SER A 199 19.85 3.06 -2.35
C SER A 199 19.06 3.20 -3.66
N VAL A 200 19.03 2.15 -4.48
CA VAL A 200 18.40 2.17 -5.81
C VAL A 200 16.87 2.30 -5.72
N THR A 201 16.24 1.67 -4.71
CA THR A 201 14.79 1.73 -4.54
C THR A 201 14.30 3.13 -4.14
N TRP A 202 15.18 4.00 -3.63
CA TRP A 202 14.88 5.39 -3.27
C TRP A 202 15.26 6.41 -4.35
N ALA A 203 15.80 5.97 -5.48
CA ALA A 203 16.16 6.86 -6.60
C ALA A 203 14.92 7.52 -7.21
N LEU A 204 13.81 6.79 -7.28
CA LEU A 204 12.52 7.28 -7.78
C LEU A 204 11.53 7.50 -6.65
N ASN A 205 10.74 8.59 -6.74
CA ASN A 205 9.62 8.84 -5.86
C ASN A 205 8.43 7.96 -6.27
N GLY A 206 8.48 6.69 -5.85
CA GLY A 206 7.44 5.70 -6.17
C GLY A 206 6.07 6.08 -5.60
N PHE A 207 6.01 6.84 -4.51
CA PHE A 207 4.75 7.36 -3.97
C PHE A 207 4.14 8.38 -4.91
N TYR A 208 4.94 9.33 -5.41
CA TYR A 208 4.51 10.28 -6.43
C TYR A 208 4.05 9.60 -7.70
N HIS A 209 4.85 8.67 -8.26
CA HIS A 209 4.48 7.99 -9.51
C HIS A 209 3.17 7.21 -9.38
N LEU A 210 2.98 6.44 -8.29
CA LEU A 210 1.73 5.72 -8.04
C LEU A 210 0.52 6.66 -8.06
N VAL A 211 0.57 7.75 -7.29
CA VAL A 211 -0.57 8.69 -7.20
C VAL A 211 -0.74 9.45 -8.51
N ASN A 212 0.35 9.93 -9.10
CA ASN A 212 0.33 10.72 -10.33
C ASN A 212 -0.25 9.92 -11.49
N ASP A 213 0.23 8.69 -11.71
CA ASP A 213 -0.21 7.85 -12.82
C ASP A 213 -1.68 7.47 -12.68
N ALA A 214 -2.17 7.24 -11.46
CA ALA A 214 -3.59 7.02 -11.19
C ALA A 214 -4.43 8.28 -11.40
N VAL A 215 -3.98 9.43 -10.88
CA VAL A 215 -4.73 10.68 -10.96
C VAL A 215 -4.75 11.26 -12.38
N SER A 216 -3.67 11.11 -13.14
CA SER A 216 -3.57 11.60 -14.51
C SER A 216 -4.35 10.76 -15.51
N GLY A 217 -4.78 9.55 -15.13
CA GLY A 217 -5.42 8.60 -16.03
C GLY A 217 -4.46 7.75 -16.86
N ALA A 218 -3.18 7.69 -16.48
CA ALA A 218 -2.16 6.99 -17.27
C ALA A 218 -2.41 5.48 -17.37
N TYR A 219 -2.98 4.87 -16.32
CA TYR A 219 -3.36 3.47 -16.36
C TYR A 219 -4.49 3.22 -17.36
N GLU A 220 -5.50 4.08 -17.39
CA GLU A 220 -6.58 4.03 -18.37
C GLU A 220 -6.06 4.20 -19.80
N GLU A 221 -5.20 5.19 -20.04
CA GLU A 221 -4.58 5.44 -21.35
C GLU A 221 -3.79 4.23 -21.85
N TYR A 222 -3.02 3.59 -20.96
CA TYR A 222 -2.30 2.36 -21.28
C TYR A 222 -3.25 1.27 -21.78
N TRP A 223 -4.37 1.03 -21.09
CA TRP A 223 -5.34 0.00 -21.48
C TRP A 223 -6.10 0.34 -22.76
N VAL A 224 -6.39 1.61 -23.00
CA VAL A 224 -6.96 2.06 -24.29
C VAL A 224 -5.98 1.79 -25.43
N ALA A 225 -4.69 2.11 -25.25
CA ALA A 225 -3.67 1.84 -26.25
C ALA A 225 -3.48 0.33 -26.49
N GLU A 226 -3.55 -0.49 -25.45
CA GLU A 226 -3.45 -1.95 -25.59
C GLU A 226 -4.64 -2.54 -26.34
N ALA A 227 -5.86 -2.08 -26.05
CA ALA A 227 -7.07 -2.44 -26.79
C ALA A 227 -6.96 -2.09 -28.29
N GLN A 228 -6.39 -0.91 -28.60
CA GLN A 228 -6.16 -0.49 -29.99
C GLN A 228 -5.12 -1.39 -30.69
N ARG A 229 -3.97 -1.64 -30.05
CA ARG A 229 -2.93 -2.52 -30.59
C ARG A 229 -3.46 -3.92 -30.92
N ALA A 230 -4.25 -4.49 -30.02
CA ALA A 230 -4.80 -5.82 -30.20
C ALA A 230 -5.85 -5.90 -31.30
N ALA A 231 -6.68 -4.87 -31.45
CA ALA A 231 -7.63 -4.76 -32.57
C ALA A 231 -6.90 -4.69 -33.93
N GLU A 232 -5.76 -4.00 -33.99
CA GLU A 232 -4.91 -3.91 -35.18
C GLU A 232 -4.18 -5.23 -35.49
N SER A 233 -3.78 -5.99 -34.47
CA SER A 233 -3.09 -7.28 -34.63
C SER A 233 -4.01 -8.50 -34.72
N GLY A 234 -5.33 -8.33 -34.61
CA GLY A 234 -6.31 -9.44 -34.62
C GLY A 234 -6.25 -10.34 -33.38
N THR A 235 -5.62 -9.88 -32.30
CA THR A 235 -5.58 -10.59 -31.01
C THR A 235 -6.65 -10.05 -30.06
N ASN A 236 -7.19 -10.91 -29.20
CA ASN A 236 -8.23 -10.54 -28.26
C ASN A 236 -7.60 -9.94 -26.97
N VAL A 237 -8.07 -8.79 -26.49
CA VAL A 237 -7.67 -8.27 -25.16
C VAL A 237 -8.62 -8.81 -24.10
N PRO A 238 -8.11 -9.29 -22.95
CA PRO A 238 -8.97 -9.63 -21.82
C PRO A 238 -9.78 -8.40 -21.37
N ARG A 239 -11.09 -8.59 -21.18
CA ARG A 239 -12.05 -7.56 -20.76
C ARG A 239 -12.26 -7.56 -19.25
#